data_AF-A0A497N016-F1
#
_entry.id   AF-A0A497N016-F1
#
_cell.length_a   1.000
_cell.length_b   1.000
_cell.length_c   1.000
_cell.angle_alpha   90.00
_cell.angle_beta   90.00
_cell.angle_gamma   90.00
#
_symmetry.space_group_name_H-M   'P 1'
#
loop_
_entity.id
_entity.type
_entity.pdbx_description
1 polymer ?
#
loop_
_entity_poly.entity_id
_entity_poly.type
_entity_poly.pdbx_seq_one_letter_code
_entity_poly.pdbx_strand_id
1 'polypeptide(L)'
;MSYRKGRQAEYKCKSELRKLGVALITRSAGSKGLADLVAFFPLRREIWLIQVKSWKNPPSMKRLMKEYGDLIELTGEYKVKAYVYVKRHNRYVFEELRRGFLFGDIQEI
;
A
#
# COMPACT_ATOMS: atom_id res chain seq x y z
N MET A 1 13.39 13.31 -15.72
CA MET A 1 13.10 13.90 -14.39
C MET A 1 14.05 13.30 -13.39
N SER A 2 14.90 14.10 -12.75
CA SER A 2 15.94 13.59 -11.84
C SER A 2 15.31 12.81 -10.68
N TYR A 3 15.63 11.52 -10.60
CA TYR A 3 15.20 10.57 -9.57
C TYR A 3 15.29 11.13 -8.14
N ARG A 4 16.21 12.07 -7.89
CA ARG A 4 16.35 12.80 -6.62
C ARG A 4 15.13 13.66 -6.25
N LYS A 5 14.49 14.35 -7.21
CA LYS A 5 13.36 15.24 -6.93
C LYS A 5 12.09 14.47 -6.55
N GLY A 6 11.82 13.36 -7.24
CA GLY A 6 10.70 12.46 -6.89
C GLY A 6 10.88 11.88 -5.49
N ARG A 7 12.10 11.44 -5.16
CA ARG A 7 12.44 10.90 -3.84
C ARG A 7 12.21 11.89 -2.69
N GLN A 8 12.52 13.18 -2.88
CA GLN A 8 12.28 14.19 -1.85
C GLN A 8 10.77 14.38 -1.58
N ALA A 9 9.95 14.43 -2.63
CA ALA A 9 8.50 14.52 -2.48
C ALA A 9 7.93 13.29 -1.76
N GLU A 10 8.40 12.08 -2.10
CA GLU A 10 8.01 10.86 -1.38
C GLU A 10 8.39 10.90 0.10
N TYR A 11 9.60 11.33 0.44
CA TYR A 11 10.02 11.43 1.84
C TYR A 11 9.20 12.44 2.62
N LYS A 12 8.88 13.59 2.02
CA LYS A 12 7.98 14.57 2.63
C LYS A 12 6.60 13.96 2.86
N CYS A 13 6.02 13.29 1.87
CA CYS A 13 4.74 12.60 2.00
C CYS A 13 4.75 11.56 3.14
N LYS A 14 5.79 10.72 3.21
CA LYS A 14 5.97 9.75 4.32
C LYS A 14 6.06 10.44 5.68
N SER A 15 6.74 11.59 5.76
CA SER A 15 6.83 12.35 7.00
C SER A 15 5.46 12.87 7.44
N GLU A 16 4.63 13.37 6.53
CA GLU A 16 3.27 13.82 6.86
C GLU A 16 2.39 12.64 7.28
N LEU A 17 2.45 11.51 6.58
CA LEU A 17 1.71 10.29 6.95
C LEU A 17 2.06 9.79 8.36
N ARG A 18 3.34 9.87 8.75
CA ARG A 18 3.78 9.53 10.12
C ARG A 18 3.16 10.44 11.18
N LYS A 19 3.07 11.74 10.92
CA LYS A 19 2.40 12.69 11.82
C LYS A 19 0.90 12.37 11.96
N LEU A 20 0.28 11.82 10.93
CA LEU A 20 -1.11 11.37 10.93
C LEU A 20 -1.33 10.01 11.62
N GLY A 21 -0.29 9.38 12.16
CA GLY A 21 -0.41 8.12 12.91
C GLY A 21 -0.49 6.86 12.02
N VAL A 22 0.09 6.89 10.83
CA VAL A 22 0.17 5.70 9.97
C VAL A 22 0.96 4.58 10.66
N ALA A 23 0.46 3.35 10.60
CA ALA A 23 1.15 2.20 11.20
C ALA A 23 2.17 1.59 10.24
N LEU A 24 1.84 1.54 8.95
CA LEU A 24 2.68 0.95 7.91
C LEU A 24 2.58 1.75 6.61
N ILE A 25 3.71 1.96 5.95
CA ILE A 25 3.78 2.52 4.60
C ILE A 25 4.55 1.55 3.71
N THR A 26 3.95 1.09 2.61
CA THR A 26 4.65 0.37 1.55
C THR A 26 4.85 1.27 0.34
N ARG A 27 5.89 0.99 -0.46
CA ARG A 27 6.19 1.72 -1.69
C ARG A 27 6.16 0.76 -2.86
N SER A 28 5.55 1.15 -3.97
CA SER A 28 5.62 0.37 -5.20
C SER A 28 7.06 0.35 -5.76
N ALA A 29 7.56 -0.83 -6.12
CA ALA A 29 8.87 -0.96 -6.74
C ALA A 29 8.83 -0.33 -8.15
N GLY A 30 9.69 0.68 -8.39
CA GLY A 30 9.78 1.36 -9.68
C GLY A 30 8.61 2.25 -10.07
N SER A 31 7.64 2.52 -9.18
CA SER A 31 6.48 3.41 -9.44
C SER A 31 5.68 3.05 -10.70
N LYS A 32 5.68 1.76 -11.09
CA LYS A 32 4.88 1.24 -12.22
C LYS A 32 3.50 0.77 -11.80
N GLY A 33 3.17 0.87 -10.51
CA GLY A 33 1.91 0.44 -9.94
C GLY A 33 0.88 1.56 -9.85
N LEU A 34 -0.31 1.16 -9.40
CA LEU A 34 -1.49 2.01 -9.27
C LEU A 34 -1.30 3.15 -8.24
N ALA A 35 -0.47 2.93 -7.23
CA ALA A 35 -0.04 3.92 -6.25
C ALA A 35 1.49 3.90 -6.05
N ASP A 36 2.08 5.06 -5.76
CA ASP A 36 3.49 5.15 -5.35
C ASP A 36 3.68 4.67 -3.92
N LEU A 37 2.75 5.07 -3.04
CA LEU A 37 2.71 4.73 -1.62
C LEU A 37 1.35 4.14 -1.25
N VAL A 38 1.36 3.14 -0.37
CA VAL A 38 0.16 2.63 0.30
C VAL A 38 0.36 2.79 1.80
N ALA A 39 -0.55 3.49 2.46
CA ALA A 39 -0.51 3.77 3.88
C ALA A 39 -1.65 3.05 4.61
N PHE A 40 -1.32 2.34 5.69
CA PHE A 40 -2.27 1.58 6.49
C PHE A 40 -2.50 2.28 7.82
N PHE A 41 -3.77 2.56 8.14
CA PHE A 41 -4.23 3.11 9.41
C PHE A 41 -5.18 2.11 10.10
N PRO A 42 -4.65 1.07 10.79
CA PRO A 42 -5.46 -0.02 11.31
C PRO A 42 -6.52 0.41 12.33
N LEU A 43 -6.21 1.41 13.17
CA LEU A 43 -7.15 1.93 14.17
C LEU A 43 -8.37 2.59 13.52
N ARG A 44 -8.16 3.30 12.41
CA ARG A 44 -9.22 3.96 11.62
C ARG A 44 -9.87 3.01 10.61
N ARG A 45 -9.32 1.81 10.43
CA ARG A 45 -9.70 0.85 9.38
C ARG A 45 -9.61 1.44 7.97
N GLU A 46 -8.59 2.26 7.73
CA GLU A 46 -8.38 2.93 6.45
C GLU A 46 -7.10 2.46 5.77
N ILE A 47 -7.14 2.42 4.44
CA ILE A 47 -5.98 2.23 3.57
C ILE A 47 -5.98 3.38 2.58
N TRP A 48 -4.89 4.13 2.51
CA TRP A 48 -4.75 5.23 1.56
C TRP A 48 -3.85 4.80 0.41
N LEU A 49 -4.37 4.91 -0.80
CA LEU A 49 -3.62 4.72 -2.04
C LEU A 49 -3.17 6.09 -2.55
N ILE A 50 -1.86 6.31 -2.66
CA ILE A 50 -1.31 7.65 -2.85
C ILE A 50 -0.36 7.67 -4.05
N GLN A 51 -0.64 8.55 -5.01
CA GLN A 51 0.28 8.93 -6.08
C GLN A 51 1.03 10.21 -5.68
N VAL A 52 2.36 10.18 -5.73
CA VAL A 52 3.21 11.31 -5.32
C VAL A 52 3.71 12.03 -6.56
N LYS A 53 3.28 13.28 -6.75
CA LYS A 53 3.67 14.10 -7.90
C LYS A 53 4.26 15.42 -7.44
N SER A 54 5.35 15.81 -8.10
CA SER A 54 6.03 17.09 -7.86
C SER A 54 5.90 17.96 -9.10
N TRP A 55 4.72 18.58 -9.27
CA TRP A 55 4.49 19.54 -10.34
C TRP A 55 5.01 20.92 -9.96
N LYS A 56 5.55 21.65 -10.93
CA LYS A 56 5.94 23.06 -10.75
C LYS A 56 4.73 23.94 -10.44
N ASN A 57 3.61 23.68 -11.12
CA ASN A 57 2.31 24.30 -10.89
C ASN A 57 1.29 23.21 -10.57
N PRO A 58 0.38 23.40 -9.60
CA PRO A 58 -0.66 22.42 -9.30
C PRO A 58 -1.52 22.12 -10.55
N PRO A 59 -1.79 20.85 -10.88
CA PRO A 59 -2.66 20.50 -12.00
C PRO A 59 -4.13 20.77 -11.64
N SER A 60 -4.96 20.88 -12.67
CA SER A 60 -6.41 20.96 -12.49
C SER A 60 -7.00 19.63 -11.99
N MET A 61 -8.12 19.70 -11.28
CA MET A 61 -8.85 18.50 -10.84
C MET A 61 -9.25 17.59 -12.01
N LYS A 62 -9.66 18.17 -13.14
CA LYS A 62 -9.99 17.42 -14.36
C LYS A 62 -8.81 16.56 -14.83
N ARG A 63 -7.58 17.10 -14.77
CA ARG A 63 -6.37 16.36 -15.13
C ARG A 63 -6.07 15.25 -14.13
N LEU A 64 -6.21 15.52 -12.83
CA LEU A 64 -6.01 14.52 -11.79
C LEU A 64 -6.96 13.34 -11.94
N MET A 65 -8.26 13.61 -12.16
CA MET A 65 -9.27 12.57 -12.38
C MET A 65 -8.97 11.74 -13.63
N LYS A 66 -8.52 12.39 -14.72
CA LYS A 66 -8.17 11.68 -15.95
C LYS A 66 -6.93 10.78 -15.79
N GLU A 67 -5.92 11.24 -15.05
CA GLU A 67 -4.66 10.49 -14.88
C GLU A 67 -4.73 9.42 -13.77
N TYR A 68 -5.55 9.63 -12.74
CA TYR A 68 -5.57 8.81 -11.52
C TYR A 68 -6.97 8.34 -11.12
N GLY A 69 -7.92 8.34 -12.06
CA GLY A 69 -9.30 7.90 -11.83
C GLY A 69 -9.40 6.47 -11.30
N ASP A 70 -8.49 5.58 -11.73
CA ASP A 70 -8.44 4.19 -11.27
C ASP A 70 -8.27 4.05 -9.74
N LEU A 71 -7.72 5.06 -9.05
CA LEU A 71 -7.67 5.06 -7.58
C LEU A 71 -9.06 5.20 -6.96
N ILE A 72 -9.96 5.93 -7.62
CA ILE A 72 -11.34 6.15 -7.16
C ILE A 72 -12.12 4.85 -7.25
N GLU A 73 -11.91 4.07 -8.31
CA GLU A 73 -12.55 2.76 -8.52
C GLU A 73 -12.19 1.73 -7.43
N LEU A 74 -11.09 1.95 -6.70
CA LEU A 74 -10.66 1.13 -5.57
C LEU A 74 -11.13 1.67 -4.22
N THR A 75 -11.98 2.70 -4.20
CA THR A 75 -12.59 3.17 -2.95
C THR A 75 -13.76 2.26 -2.56
N GLY A 76 -13.92 2.03 -1.27
CA GLY A 76 -14.99 1.18 -0.75
C GLY A 76 -14.61 0.51 0.57
N GLU A 77 -15.49 -0.39 1.03
CA GLU A 77 -15.26 -1.19 2.22
C GLU A 77 -14.60 -2.52 1.88
N TYR A 78 -13.50 -2.82 2.56
CA TYR A 78 -12.72 -4.03 2.33
C TYR A 78 -12.57 -4.87 3.60
N LYS A 79 -12.57 -6.19 3.41
CA LYS A 79 -12.09 -7.13 4.43
C LYS A 79 -10.62 -7.44 4.14
N VAL A 80 -9.75 -7.14 5.09
CA VAL A 80 -8.33 -7.47 4.99
C VAL A 80 -8.11 -8.93 5.38
N LYS A 81 -7.52 -9.72 4.48
CA LYS A 81 -7.10 -11.10 4.75
C LYS A 81 -5.58 -11.21 4.60
N ALA A 82 -4.93 -11.88 5.55
CA ALA A 82 -3.50 -12.14 5.50
C ALA A 82 -3.27 -13.56 4.98
N TYR A 83 -2.51 -13.70 3.89
CA TYR A 83 -2.13 -15.00 3.32
C TYR A 83 -0.61 -15.05 3.10
N VAL A 84 -0.04 -16.25 3.17
CA VAL A 84 1.31 -16.53 2.67
C VAL A 84 1.21 -17.49 1.50
N TYR A 85 1.97 -17.24 0.43
CA TYR A 85 2.06 -18.13 -0.73
C TYR A 85 3.33 -18.98 -0.62
N VAL A 86 3.19 -20.25 -0.28
CA VAL A 86 4.32 -21.15 0.05
C VAL A 86 4.29 -22.44 -0.77
N LYS A 87 5.46 -23.06 -0.95
CA LYS A 87 5.60 -24.35 -1.62
C LYS A 87 5.42 -25.50 -0.62
N ARG A 88 4.45 -26.39 -0.86
CA ARG A 88 4.18 -27.63 -0.10
C ARG A 88 4.15 -28.81 -1.07
N HIS A 89 4.94 -29.86 -0.81
CA HIS A 89 4.98 -31.08 -1.64
C HIS A 89 4.98 -30.81 -3.15
N ASN A 90 5.86 -29.90 -3.59
CA ASN A 90 6.04 -29.47 -4.97
C ASN A 90 4.91 -28.64 -5.62
N ARG A 91 3.93 -28.17 -4.86
CA ARG A 91 2.88 -27.23 -5.32
C ARG A 91 2.88 -25.96 -4.49
N TYR A 92 2.46 -24.84 -5.08
CA TYR A 92 2.29 -23.61 -4.34
C TYR A 92 0.84 -23.44 -3.90
N VAL A 93 0.64 -23.04 -2.64
CA VAL A 93 -0.67 -22.87 -2.02
C VAL A 93 -0.73 -21.56 -1.25
N PHE A 94 -1.93 -21.00 -1.11
CA PHE A 94 -2.20 -19.86 -0.23
C PHE A 94 -2.63 -20.38 1.15
N GLU A 95 -1.86 -20.04 2.17
CA GLU A 95 -2.17 -20.34 3.57
C GLU A 95 -2.67 -19.08 4.27
N GLU A 96 -3.88 -19.11 4.84
CA GLU A 96 -4.44 -17.97 5.55
C GLU A 96 -3.82 -17.84 6.95
N LEU A 97 -3.23 -16.69 7.27
CA LEU A 97 -2.73 -16.39 8.60
C LEU A 97 -3.88 -15.93 9.50
N ARG A 98 -4.33 -16.80 10.41
CA ARG A 98 -5.34 -16.45 11.41
C ARG A 98 -4.68 -16.17 12.75
N ARG A 99 -5.14 -15.10 13.44
CA ARG A 99 -4.60 -14.63 14.73
C ARG A 99 -4.65 -15.65 15.88
N GLY A 100 -5.29 -16.81 15.71
CA GLY A 100 -5.44 -17.84 16.75
C GLY A 100 -4.42 -18.99 16.73
N PHE A 101 -3.59 -19.14 15.69
CA PHE A 101 -2.69 -20.31 15.54
C PHE A 101 -1.32 -20.19 16.25
N LEU A 102 -1.03 -19.09 16.94
CA LEU A 102 0.33 -18.80 17.42
C LEU A 102 0.79 -19.62 18.64
N PHE A 103 -0.03 -20.50 19.24
CA PHE A 103 0.35 -21.20 20.48
C PHE A 103 -0.06 -22.68 20.60
N GLY A 104 -0.57 -23.36 19.56
CA GLY A 104 -1.14 -24.70 19.72
C GLY A 104 -0.65 -25.80 18.78
N ASP A 105 -0.48 -25.51 17.49
CA ASP A 105 -0.50 -26.57 16.48
C ASP A 105 0.69 -26.54 15.52
N ILE A 106 1.90 -26.34 16.05
CA ILE A 106 3.11 -26.68 15.30
C ILE A 106 3.44 -28.14 15.65
N GLN A 107 2.72 -29.08 15.05
CA GLN A 107 3.30 -30.41 14.85
C GLN A 107 4.32 -30.27 13.72
N GLU A 108 5.59 -30.35 14.09
CA GLU A 108 6.69 -30.53 13.14
C GLU A 108 6.36 -31.75 12.26
N ILE A 109 6.34 -31.53 10.94
CA ILE A 109 6.39 -32.58 9.93
C ILE A 109 7.85 -32.74 9.52
#